data_AF-A0A9D9KWN5-F1
#
_entry.id   AF-A0A9D9KWN5-F1
#
_cell.length_a   1.000
_cell.length_b   1.000
_cell.length_c   1.000
_cell.angle_alpha   90.00
_cell.angle_beta   90.00
_cell.angle_gamma   90.00
#
_symmetry.space_group_name_H-M   'P 1'
#
loop_
_entity.id
_entity.type
_entity.pdbx_description
1 polymer ?
#
loop_
_entity_poly.entity_id
_entity_poly.type
_entity_poly.pdbx_seq_one_letter_code
_entity_poly.pdbx_strand_id
1 'polypeptide(L)'
;MKLQDLLVYNDILIQCHDYPDPDSIASGFGIYCFMKSHGKKVRLIYSGIHDIRKPNLLIMIERLGIPIEYMREPEYEPELLITADCVHGERNVTDFKAGTYAAIDHHVSSRNSSELYEIRPDYASCSSIIAVMLRESGFDYNSNPDLATALYYGLYTDANSMSEVNHPADRDLRDFAKIEKELIPLLTNSVLSLREIQIAGEALNSINNDREHHFAVTCAAKCDPNILGYVNDLIIQVDTINVSVVCCFVSGGIRISVRSCINDINAVELTRFITDGIGSGGGHRQKAGGFISLDKMPDADPDTIVDFLIKRVTMYYENFDIIRAEEYTVDPDSMKIFVKKPQIMGFVTSESIFGYGVSFRVRSVEADFKVRGSDDLIIMTDSRGSAYLIDSAKFDSTYEVTEGVFDVRADYHPHAICFDREPRKLKFSCCMSRGGAKVYARRLERNTKLYTIWDSKNYISGMIGDYLVVRMDDQRDVYIIDKERFHEIYKEL
;
A
#
# COMPACT_ATOMS: atom_id res chain seq x y z
N MET A 1 15.34 -1.16 21.44
CA MET A 1 14.97 -1.83 22.70
C MET A 1 15.43 -3.30 22.68
N LYS A 2 15.80 -3.89 23.82
CA LYS A 2 15.98 -5.34 24.02
C LYS A 2 14.86 -5.92 24.89
N LEU A 3 14.56 -7.22 24.78
CA LEU A 3 13.53 -7.86 25.61
C LEU A 3 13.84 -7.77 27.12
N GLN A 4 15.13 -7.79 27.50
CA GLN A 4 15.53 -7.67 28.90
C GLN A 4 15.21 -6.30 29.51
N ASP A 5 15.12 -5.25 28.69
CA ASP A 5 14.79 -3.90 29.16
C ASP A 5 13.36 -3.85 29.74
N LEU A 6 12.50 -4.78 29.31
CA LEU A 6 11.11 -4.91 29.76
C LEU A 6 10.97 -5.75 31.04
N LEU A 7 12.03 -6.40 31.52
CA LEU A 7 11.99 -7.21 32.75
C LEU A 7 11.87 -6.37 34.03
N VAL A 8 11.90 -5.03 33.93
CA VAL A 8 11.60 -4.14 35.07
C VAL A 8 10.11 -4.16 35.45
N TYR A 9 9.23 -4.54 34.52
CA TYR A 9 7.79 -4.65 34.72
C TYR A 9 7.38 -6.05 35.20
N ASN A 10 6.31 -6.16 35.97
CA ASN A 10 5.81 -7.43 36.50
C ASN A 10 4.44 -7.83 35.94
N ASP A 11 3.53 -6.88 35.77
CA ASP A 11 2.19 -7.12 35.19
C ASP A 11 2.15 -6.69 33.72
N ILE A 12 2.22 -7.67 32.82
CA ILE A 12 2.46 -7.48 31.39
C ILE A 12 1.27 -8.03 30.59
N LEU A 13 0.72 -7.19 29.73
CA LEU A 13 -0.26 -7.59 28.72
C LEU A 13 0.39 -7.54 27.34
N ILE A 14 0.32 -8.63 26.59
CA ILE A 14 0.76 -8.68 25.20
C ILE A 14 -0.48 -8.68 24.32
N GLN A 15 -0.55 -7.74 23.37
CA GLN A 15 -1.71 -7.55 22.50
C GLN A 15 -1.32 -7.75 21.03
N CYS A 16 -1.98 -8.71 20.38
CA CYS A 16 -2.05 -8.82 18.92
C CYS A 16 -3.05 -7.80 18.34
N HIS A 17 -2.99 -7.51 17.04
CA HIS A 17 -4.01 -6.71 16.37
C HIS A 17 -5.40 -7.39 16.40
N ASP A 18 -6.47 -6.61 16.17
CA ASP A 18 -7.87 -7.03 16.31
C ASP A 18 -8.32 -8.15 15.34
N TYR A 19 -7.53 -8.38 14.29
CA TYR A 19 -7.77 -9.41 13.28
C TYR A 19 -6.53 -10.26 13.12
N PRO A 20 -6.07 -10.95 14.18
CA PRO A 20 -4.72 -11.49 14.27
C PRO A 20 -4.46 -12.51 13.16
N ASP A 21 -3.27 -12.46 12.59
CA ASP A 21 -2.75 -13.44 11.65
C ASP A 21 -1.69 -14.34 12.32
N PRO A 22 -1.08 -15.30 11.60
CA PRO A 22 -0.08 -16.17 12.21
C PRO A 22 1.15 -15.43 12.74
N ASP A 23 1.59 -14.34 12.11
CA ASP A 23 2.81 -13.63 12.52
C ASP A 23 2.59 -12.84 13.80
N SER A 24 1.46 -12.16 13.93
CA SER A 24 1.09 -11.48 15.18
C SER A 24 0.92 -12.45 16.34
N ILE A 25 0.25 -13.60 16.13
CA ILE A 25 0.07 -14.63 17.18
C ILE A 25 1.43 -15.24 17.56
N ALA A 26 2.27 -15.59 16.59
CA ALA A 26 3.59 -16.17 16.84
C ALA A 26 4.52 -15.19 17.57
N SER A 27 4.52 -13.93 17.15
CA SER A 27 5.29 -12.85 17.78
C SER A 27 4.88 -12.66 19.23
N GLY A 28 3.57 -12.54 19.48
CA GLY A 28 3.03 -12.45 20.84
C GLY A 28 3.37 -13.66 21.69
N PHE A 29 3.32 -14.88 21.12
CA PHE A 29 3.69 -16.11 21.80
C PHE A 29 5.18 -16.15 22.19
N GLY A 30 6.07 -15.67 21.33
CA GLY A 30 7.50 -15.58 21.64
C GLY A 30 7.79 -14.64 22.80
N ILE A 31 7.17 -13.45 22.82
CA ILE A 31 7.26 -12.52 23.95
C ILE A 31 6.69 -13.16 25.21
N TYR A 32 5.53 -13.82 25.12
CA TYR A 32 4.88 -14.51 26.22
C TYR A 32 5.81 -15.57 26.84
N CYS A 33 6.39 -16.46 26.04
CA CYS A 33 7.32 -17.50 26.51
C CYS A 33 8.53 -16.90 27.23
N PHE A 34 9.12 -15.84 26.68
CA PHE A 34 10.24 -15.15 27.30
C PHE A 34 9.87 -14.56 28.66
N MET A 35 8.80 -13.76 28.72
CA MET A 35 8.36 -13.12 29.97
C MET A 35 7.96 -14.18 31.03
N LYS A 36 7.28 -15.25 30.59
CA LYS A 36 6.87 -16.33 31.49
C LYS A 36 8.06 -17.07 32.08
N SER A 37 9.11 -17.31 31.29
CA SER A 37 10.35 -17.96 31.78
C SER A 37 11.09 -17.13 32.84
N HIS A 38 10.86 -15.82 32.86
CA HIS A 38 11.40 -14.89 33.86
C HIS A 38 10.44 -14.65 35.04
N GLY A 39 9.39 -15.49 35.18
CA GLY A 39 8.46 -15.43 36.31
C GLY A 39 7.50 -14.23 36.30
N LYS A 40 7.33 -13.57 35.15
CA LYS A 40 6.41 -12.42 35.02
C LYS A 40 4.96 -12.86 35.01
N LYS A 41 4.06 -11.98 35.49
CA LYS A 41 2.62 -12.12 35.32
C LYS A 41 2.29 -11.60 33.93
N VAL A 42 2.15 -12.51 32.98
CA VAL A 42 1.97 -12.19 31.56
C VAL A 42 0.71 -12.86 31.02
N ARG A 43 -0.06 -12.12 30.21
CA ARG A 43 -1.21 -12.61 29.42
C ARG A 43 -0.98 -12.25 27.95
N LEU A 44 -1.39 -13.13 27.05
CA LEU A 44 -1.40 -12.91 25.60
C LEU A 44 -2.85 -12.77 25.14
N ILE A 45 -3.18 -11.66 24.49
CA ILE A 45 -4.55 -11.34 24.09
C ILE A 45 -4.64 -10.88 22.64
N TYR A 46 -5.85 -10.97 22.10
CA TYR A 46 -6.33 -10.15 20.99
C TYR A 46 -7.71 -9.58 21.34
N SER A 47 -8.13 -8.57 20.60
CA SER A 47 -9.44 -7.92 20.78
C SER A 47 -10.13 -7.74 19.43
N GLY A 48 -11.09 -6.83 19.33
CA GLY A 48 -11.84 -6.54 18.11
C GLY A 48 -13.31 -6.96 18.19
N ILE A 49 -13.98 -6.93 17.04
CA ILE A 49 -15.44 -7.14 16.95
C ILE A 49 -15.78 -8.64 16.98
N HIS A 50 -14.87 -9.49 16.51
CA HIS A 50 -15.10 -10.91 16.24
C HIS A 50 -13.96 -11.80 16.72
N ASP A 51 -14.32 -12.96 17.26
CA ASP A 51 -13.39 -14.01 17.63
C ASP A 51 -12.69 -14.60 16.38
N ILE A 52 -11.49 -15.16 16.59
CA ILE A 52 -10.78 -15.93 15.56
C ILE A 52 -11.64 -17.12 15.12
N ARG A 53 -11.93 -17.18 13.81
CA ARG A 53 -12.71 -18.27 13.19
C ARG A 53 -11.95 -19.02 12.10
N LYS A 54 -10.80 -18.50 11.67
CA LYS A 54 -10.03 -19.05 10.55
C LYS A 54 -9.46 -20.42 10.95
N PRO A 55 -9.71 -21.50 10.18
CA PRO A 55 -9.37 -22.85 10.64
C PRO A 55 -7.88 -23.06 10.91
N ASN A 56 -6.97 -22.53 10.09
CA ASN A 56 -5.53 -22.63 10.30
C ASN A 56 -5.07 -21.96 11.61
N LEU A 57 -5.67 -20.83 11.99
CA LEU A 57 -5.34 -20.16 13.25
C LEU A 57 -5.85 -20.95 14.46
N LEU A 58 -7.05 -21.51 14.37
CA LEU A 58 -7.58 -22.38 15.42
C LEU A 58 -6.71 -23.63 15.61
N ILE A 59 -6.28 -24.26 14.52
CA ILE A 59 -5.35 -25.40 14.56
C ILE A 59 -4.00 -24.97 15.13
N MET A 60 -3.46 -23.82 14.72
CA MET A 60 -2.19 -23.28 15.24
C MET A 60 -2.27 -23.10 16.76
N ILE A 61 -3.31 -22.42 17.26
CA ILE A 61 -3.51 -22.15 18.69
C ILE A 61 -3.63 -23.44 19.48
N GLU A 62 -4.46 -24.38 19.01
CA GLU A 62 -4.69 -25.66 19.69
C GLU A 62 -3.44 -26.55 19.69
N ARG A 63 -2.82 -26.75 18.53
CA ARG A 63 -1.70 -27.69 18.35
C ARG A 63 -0.41 -27.21 18.98
N LEU A 64 -0.17 -25.89 19.02
CA LEU A 64 1.02 -25.29 19.61
C LEU A 64 0.80 -24.81 21.06
N GLY A 65 -0.38 -25.06 21.64
CA GLY A 65 -0.69 -24.71 23.03
C GLY A 65 -0.57 -23.21 23.33
N ILE A 66 -0.94 -22.35 22.37
CA ILE A 66 -0.76 -20.90 22.49
C ILE A 66 -1.82 -20.34 23.45
N PRO A 67 -1.45 -19.72 24.57
CA PRO A 67 -2.40 -19.25 25.58
C PRO A 67 -2.93 -17.85 25.22
N ILE A 68 -3.45 -17.71 24.00
CA ILE A 68 -4.06 -16.47 23.52
C ILE A 68 -5.51 -16.39 23.96
N GLU A 69 -5.90 -15.26 24.53
CA GLU A 69 -7.25 -15.01 25.06
C GLU A 69 -7.95 -13.93 24.23
N TYR A 70 -9.26 -14.10 24.00
CA TYR A 70 -10.07 -13.03 23.42
C TYR A 70 -10.55 -12.09 24.52
N MET A 71 -10.08 -10.84 24.49
CA MET A 71 -10.45 -9.81 25.46
C MET A 71 -11.22 -8.70 24.74
N ARG A 72 -12.56 -8.78 24.78
CA ARG A 72 -13.44 -7.83 24.08
C ARG A 72 -13.38 -6.42 24.64
N GLU A 73 -13.25 -6.30 25.96
CA GLU A 73 -13.19 -5.02 26.66
C GLU A 73 -12.02 -5.02 27.66
N PRO A 74 -11.37 -3.86 27.90
CA PRO A 74 -10.34 -3.74 28.93
C PRO A 74 -10.83 -4.15 30.32
N GLU A 75 -10.28 -5.24 30.85
CA GLU A 75 -10.61 -5.74 32.19
C GLU A 75 -9.87 -4.97 33.30
N TYR A 76 -8.66 -4.48 32.99
CA TYR A 76 -7.77 -3.78 33.92
C TYR A 76 -6.68 -3.02 33.15
N GLU A 77 -5.93 -2.16 33.85
CA GLU A 77 -4.77 -1.45 33.29
C GLU A 77 -3.48 -2.14 33.76
N PRO A 78 -2.70 -2.78 32.86
CA PRO A 78 -1.42 -3.42 33.22
C PRO A 78 -0.32 -2.36 33.43
N GLU A 79 0.79 -2.77 34.06
CA GLU A 79 1.99 -1.94 34.17
C GLU A 79 2.61 -1.69 32.78
N LEU A 80 2.63 -2.72 31.94
CA LEU A 80 3.17 -2.68 30.58
C LEU A 80 2.20 -3.33 29.59
N LEU A 81 1.88 -2.61 28.52
CA LEU A 81 1.26 -3.15 27.31
C LEU A 81 2.33 -3.28 26.22
N ILE A 82 2.50 -4.49 25.68
CA ILE A 82 3.36 -4.77 24.54
C ILE A 82 2.49 -5.13 23.35
N THR A 83 2.51 -4.33 22.29
CA THR A 83 1.86 -4.72 21.02
C THR A 83 2.82 -5.51 20.14
N ALA A 84 2.34 -6.62 19.56
CA ALA A 84 3.11 -7.51 18.70
C ALA A 84 2.55 -7.49 17.29
N ASP A 85 3.40 -7.15 16.32
CA ASP A 85 3.03 -6.97 14.90
C ASP A 85 1.95 -5.90 14.68
N CYS A 86 2.00 -4.87 15.52
CA CYS A 86 1.13 -3.70 15.44
C CYS A 86 1.60 -2.64 16.44
N VAL A 87 1.08 -1.42 16.30
CA VAL A 87 1.37 -0.32 17.22
C VAL A 87 0.09 0.16 17.93
N HIS A 88 0.20 0.38 19.23
CA HIS A 88 -0.88 0.93 20.04
C HIS A 88 -1.47 2.23 19.45
N GLY A 89 -2.80 2.24 19.34
CA GLY A 89 -3.59 3.34 18.77
C GLY A 89 -3.77 3.29 17.25
N GLU A 90 -3.20 2.31 16.55
CA GLU A 90 -3.55 2.05 15.16
C GLU A 90 -5.02 1.61 15.03
N ARG A 91 -5.61 1.79 13.84
CA ARG A 91 -7.06 1.59 13.63
C ARG A 91 -7.51 0.13 13.83
N ASN A 92 -6.60 -0.81 13.66
CA ASN A 92 -6.78 -2.25 13.81
C ASN A 92 -6.32 -2.77 15.18
N VAL A 93 -6.15 -1.88 16.17
CA VAL A 93 -5.74 -2.25 17.52
C VAL A 93 -6.70 -1.59 18.50
N THR A 94 -7.49 -2.40 19.22
CA THR A 94 -8.36 -1.91 20.29
C THR A 94 -7.53 -1.18 21.34
N ASP A 95 -8.04 -0.05 21.81
CA ASP A 95 -7.33 0.84 22.75
C ASP A 95 -7.40 0.31 24.19
N PHE A 96 -6.25 -0.17 24.70
CA PHE A 96 -6.07 -0.55 26.10
C PHE A 96 -5.18 0.47 26.81
N LYS A 97 -5.63 0.92 27.98
CA LYS A 97 -4.82 1.79 28.85
C LYS A 97 -3.78 0.97 29.60
N ALA A 98 -2.57 1.52 29.72
CA ALA A 98 -1.48 0.91 30.48
C ALA A 98 -0.57 1.99 31.06
N GLY A 99 0.23 1.62 32.07
CA GLY A 99 1.23 2.51 32.65
C GLY A 99 2.35 2.87 31.65
N THR A 100 2.81 1.87 30.91
CA THR A 100 3.83 2.00 29.86
C THR A 100 3.43 1.23 28.61
N TYR A 101 3.87 1.70 27.45
CA TYR A 101 3.65 1.08 26.14
C TYR A 101 4.97 0.68 25.49
N ALA A 102 5.03 -0.53 24.95
CA ALA A 102 6.08 -1.03 24.07
C ALA A 102 5.45 -1.63 22.80
N ALA A 103 6.21 -1.66 21.71
CA ALA A 103 5.76 -2.24 20.46
C ALA A 103 6.92 -2.96 19.78
N ILE A 104 6.63 -4.09 19.12
CA ILE A 104 7.58 -4.78 18.24
C ILE A 104 6.82 -5.06 16.95
N ASP A 105 7.33 -4.52 15.84
CA ASP A 105 6.61 -4.52 14.55
C ASP A 105 7.60 -4.41 13.38
N HIS A 106 7.20 -4.88 12.20
CA HIS A 106 7.94 -4.72 10.95
C HIS A 106 7.22 -3.80 9.96
N HIS A 107 6.04 -3.27 10.27
CA HIS A 107 5.35 -2.33 9.41
C HIS A 107 5.94 -0.90 9.51
N VAL A 108 5.87 -0.14 8.41
CA VAL A 108 6.20 1.29 8.44
C VAL A 108 5.09 2.03 9.18
N SER A 109 5.31 2.34 10.46
CA SER A 109 4.35 3.12 11.25
C SER A 109 4.55 4.63 11.05
N SER A 110 3.42 5.36 10.99
CA SER A 110 3.40 6.83 10.91
C SER A 110 3.36 7.52 12.29
N ARG A 111 3.34 6.72 13.37
CA ARG A 111 3.27 7.23 14.75
C ARG A 111 4.66 7.61 15.29
N ASN A 112 4.66 8.53 16.26
CA ASN A 112 5.88 8.98 16.93
C ASN A 112 6.61 7.79 17.56
N SER A 113 7.91 7.69 17.30
CA SER A 113 8.78 6.68 17.91
C SER A 113 8.86 6.91 19.43
N SER A 114 8.59 5.84 20.19
CA SER A 114 8.93 5.73 21.61
C SER A 114 10.25 4.96 21.74
N GLU A 115 11.00 5.16 22.81
CA GLU A 115 12.24 4.41 23.08
C GLU A 115 11.99 2.89 23.24
N LEU A 116 10.77 2.51 23.62
CA LEU A 116 10.34 1.13 23.79
C LEU A 116 9.67 0.54 22.54
N TYR A 117 9.73 1.23 21.40
CA TYR A 117 9.21 0.73 20.13
C TYR A 117 10.38 0.21 19.30
N GLU A 118 10.30 -1.06 18.91
CA GLU A 118 11.27 -1.73 18.04
C GLU A 118 10.62 -1.99 16.68
N ILE A 119 10.81 -1.06 15.74
CA ILE A 119 10.19 -1.12 14.41
C ILE A 119 11.28 -1.42 13.38
N ARG A 120 11.20 -2.58 12.69
CA ARG A 120 12.23 -3.00 11.71
C ARG A 120 11.65 -3.36 10.33
N PRO A 121 11.37 -2.36 9.47
CA PRO A 121 10.72 -2.59 8.18
C PRO A 121 11.50 -3.39 7.12
N ASP A 122 12.78 -3.63 7.38
CA ASP A 122 13.63 -4.41 6.48
C ASP A 122 13.45 -5.93 6.68
N TYR A 123 12.70 -6.35 7.70
CA TYR A 123 12.41 -7.75 8.02
C TYR A 123 11.13 -8.21 7.34
N ALA A 124 11.09 -9.46 6.86
CA ALA A 124 9.91 -9.99 6.21
C ALA A 124 8.75 -10.23 7.19
N SER A 125 9.01 -10.41 8.49
CA SER A 125 7.97 -10.58 9.51
C SER A 125 8.41 -10.16 10.91
N CYS A 126 7.46 -9.87 11.79
CA CYS A 126 7.71 -9.63 13.21
C CYS A 126 8.23 -10.89 13.92
N SER A 127 7.84 -12.10 13.50
CA SER A 127 8.40 -13.36 14.05
C SER A 127 9.92 -13.43 13.92
N SER A 128 10.49 -12.93 12.81
CA SER A 128 11.95 -12.85 12.63
C SER A 128 12.60 -11.88 13.61
N ILE A 129 11.95 -10.74 13.90
CA ILE A 129 12.43 -9.77 14.89
C ILE A 129 12.45 -10.44 16.27
N ILE A 130 11.35 -11.10 16.65
CA ILE A 130 11.25 -11.82 17.92
C ILE A 130 12.30 -12.92 18.03
N ALA A 131 12.51 -13.73 16.98
CA ALA A 131 13.54 -14.77 16.98
C ALA A 131 14.96 -14.21 17.19
N VAL A 132 15.27 -13.03 16.65
CA VAL A 132 16.54 -12.33 16.91
C VAL A 132 16.61 -11.87 18.36
N MET A 133 15.58 -11.19 18.85
CA MET A 133 15.57 -10.65 20.21
C MET A 133 15.63 -11.76 21.28
N LEU A 134 14.98 -12.90 21.06
CA LEU A 134 15.08 -14.08 21.92
C LEU A 134 16.52 -14.60 21.98
N ARG A 135 17.17 -14.78 20.82
CA ARG A 135 18.58 -15.20 20.75
C ARG A 135 19.53 -14.22 21.44
N GLU A 136 19.37 -12.91 21.19
CA GLU A 136 20.13 -11.85 21.85
C GLU A 136 19.90 -11.82 23.37
N SER A 137 18.76 -12.33 23.82
CA SER A 137 18.45 -12.50 25.24
C SER A 137 19.00 -13.76 25.90
N GLY A 138 19.64 -14.64 25.12
CA GLY A 138 20.07 -15.96 25.59
C GLY A 138 18.91 -16.96 25.74
N PHE A 139 17.71 -16.61 25.27
CA PHE A 139 16.56 -17.50 25.25
C PHE A 139 16.56 -18.32 23.96
N ASP A 140 16.86 -19.62 24.06
CA ASP A 140 16.83 -20.53 22.91
C ASP A 140 15.38 -20.93 22.58
N TYR A 141 14.78 -20.28 21.59
CA TYR A 141 13.43 -20.64 21.15
C TYR A 141 13.33 -22.09 20.63
N ASN A 142 14.43 -22.71 20.22
CA ASN A 142 14.44 -24.11 19.77
C ASN A 142 14.34 -25.12 20.93
N SER A 143 14.45 -24.69 22.18
CA SER A 143 14.15 -25.56 23.33
C SER A 143 12.64 -25.82 23.48
N ASN A 144 11.80 -25.03 22.80
CA ASN A 144 10.36 -25.20 22.71
C ASN A 144 9.96 -25.36 21.22
N PRO A 145 9.78 -26.60 20.73
CA PRO A 145 9.38 -26.86 19.34
C PRO A 145 8.09 -26.15 18.94
N ASP A 146 7.16 -25.94 19.88
CA ASP A 146 5.90 -25.26 19.59
C ASP A 146 6.12 -23.78 19.26
N LEU A 147 6.99 -23.11 20.04
CA LEU A 147 7.40 -21.74 19.78
C LEU A 147 8.20 -21.62 18.47
N ALA A 148 9.15 -22.53 18.24
CA ALA A 148 9.93 -22.54 17.00
C ALA A 148 9.03 -22.73 15.77
N THR A 149 8.02 -23.60 15.88
CA THR A 149 7.03 -23.85 14.81
C THR A 149 6.13 -22.63 14.60
N ALA A 150 5.67 -21.97 15.68
CA ALA A 150 4.88 -20.75 15.59
C ALA A 150 5.65 -19.65 14.85
N LEU A 151 6.88 -19.33 15.27
CA LEU A 151 7.71 -18.29 14.65
C LEU A 151 8.01 -18.60 13.17
N TYR A 152 8.31 -19.85 12.85
CA TYR A 152 8.51 -20.28 11.47
C TYR A 152 7.24 -20.10 10.63
N TYR A 153 6.07 -20.44 11.17
CA TYR A 153 4.81 -20.30 10.46
C TYR A 153 4.40 -18.83 10.27
N GLY A 154 4.66 -17.96 11.25
CA GLY A 154 4.50 -16.51 11.12
C GLY A 154 5.36 -15.94 9.98
N LEU A 155 6.65 -16.29 9.95
CA LEU A 155 7.53 -15.93 8.83
C LEU A 155 7.00 -16.48 7.49
N TYR A 156 6.53 -17.72 7.46
CA TYR A 156 6.02 -18.35 6.24
C TYR A 156 4.86 -17.55 5.63
N THR A 157 3.93 -17.05 6.46
CA THR A 157 2.75 -16.33 5.96
C THR A 157 3.08 -14.94 5.49
N ASP A 158 3.89 -14.19 6.22
CA ASP A 158 4.17 -12.79 5.90
C ASP A 158 5.19 -12.64 4.78
N ALA A 159 6.14 -13.57 4.69
CA ALA A 159 7.10 -13.61 3.59
C ALA A 159 6.55 -14.26 2.31
N ASN A 160 5.22 -14.25 2.11
CA ASN A 160 4.54 -14.75 0.92
C ASN A 160 5.01 -16.17 0.53
N SER A 161 4.81 -17.14 1.42
CA SER A 161 5.27 -18.52 1.24
C SER A 161 6.78 -18.63 1.03
N MET A 162 7.55 -17.82 1.75
CA MET A 162 9.00 -17.71 1.72
C MET A 162 9.60 -17.04 0.46
N SER A 163 8.79 -16.53 -0.45
CA SER A 163 9.27 -15.85 -1.66
C SER A 163 9.88 -14.47 -1.38
N GLU A 164 9.50 -13.85 -0.26
CA GLU A 164 9.94 -12.51 0.13
C GLU A 164 10.97 -12.52 1.28
N VAL A 165 11.58 -13.68 1.55
CA VAL A 165 12.67 -13.87 2.53
C VAL A 165 13.96 -13.23 2.00
N ASN A 166 14.19 -11.98 2.38
CA ASN A 166 15.33 -11.20 1.93
C ASN A 166 16.38 -11.00 3.03
N HIS A 167 15.96 -10.66 4.25
CA HIS A 167 16.86 -10.32 5.34
C HIS A 167 17.59 -11.58 5.87
N PRO A 168 18.87 -11.49 6.29
CA PRO A 168 19.59 -12.64 6.84
C PRO A 168 18.90 -13.29 8.05
N ALA A 169 18.26 -12.48 8.90
CA ALA A 169 17.53 -12.99 10.06
C ALA A 169 16.31 -13.85 9.68
N ASP A 170 15.62 -13.51 8.58
CA ASP A 170 14.52 -14.32 8.05
C ASP A 170 15.04 -15.69 7.58
N ARG A 171 16.20 -15.69 6.90
CA ARG A 171 16.85 -16.94 6.46
C ARG A 171 17.28 -17.79 7.64
N ASP A 172 17.82 -17.17 8.69
CA ASP A 172 18.20 -17.88 9.92
C ASP A 172 16.99 -18.57 10.55
N LEU A 173 15.87 -17.85 10.68
CA LEU A 173 14.66 -18.43 11.26
C LEU A 173 14.13 -19.59 10.38
N ARG A 174 14.10 -19.41 9.06
CA ARG A 174 13.74 -20.45 8.10
C ARG A 174 14.64 -21.69 8.19
N ASP A 175 15.95 -21.50 8.28
CA ASP A 175 16.94 -22.59 8.13
C ASP A 175 17.22 -23.31 9.45
N PHE A 176 17.12 -22.63 10.59
CA PHE A 176 17.55 -23.16 11.89
C PHE A 176 16.43 -23.41 12.90
N ALA A 177 15.18 -23.02 12.64
CA ALA A 177 14.07 -23.37 13.51
C ALA A 177 13.84 -24.90 13.57
N LYS A 178 13.79 -25.45 14.78
CA LYS A 178 13.46 -26.86 15.06
C LYS A 178 11.95 -27.03 15.13
N ILE A 179 11.32 -27.08 13.96
CA ILE A 179 9.86 -27.11 13.81
C ILE A 179 9.27 -28.53 13.77
N GLU A 180 7.98 -28.66 14.09
CA GLU A 180 7.14 -29.81 13.73
C GLU A 180 6.80 -29.74 12.24
N LYS A 181 7.60 -30.43 11.42
CA LYS A 181 7.50 -30.35 9.95
C LYS A 181 6.16 -30.83 9.41
N GLU A 182 5.52 -31.78 10.07
CA GLU A 182 4.23 -32.35 9.70
C GLU A 182 3.07 -31.37 9.93
N LEU A 183 3.22 -30.43 10.88
CA LEU A 183 2.19 -29.44 11.19
C LEU A 183 2.16 -28.32 10.14
N ILE A 184 3.30 -27.96 9.55
CA ILE A 184 3.35 -26.87 8.54
C ILE A 184 2.40 -27.14 7.36
N PRO A 185 2.44 -28.29 6.65
CA PRO A 185 1.49 -28.59 5.60
C PRO A 185 0.04 -28.54 6.06
N LEU A 186 -0.26 -28.99 7.29
CA LEU A 186 -1.62 -28.92 7.82
C LEU A 186 -2.08 -27.47 7.98
N LEU A 187 -1.23 -26.60 8.56
CA LEU A 187 -1.53 -25.19 8.74
C LEU A 187 -1.67 -24.45 7.41
N THR A 188 -0.79 -24.70 6.43
CA THR A 188 -0.82 -24.02 5.13
C THR A 188 -2.00 -24.45 4.26
N ASN A 189 -2.53 -25.67 4.44
CA ASN A 189 -3.66 -26.17 3.65
C ASN A 189 -5.02 -26.04 4.34
N SER A 190 -5.07 -25.73 5.63
CA SER A 190 -6.33 -25.59 6.40
C SER A 190 -6.86 -24.15 6.39
N VAL A 191 -6.88 -23.50 5.23
CA VAL A 191 -7.29 -22.08 5.12
C VAL A 191 -8.80 -21.91 5.03
N LEU A 192 -9.53 -22.93 4.55
CA LEU A 192 -10.96 -22.89 4.30
C LEU A 192 -11.69 -24.01 5.04
N SER A 193 -12.87 -23.72 5.56
CA SER A 193 -13.84 -24.71 6.00
C SER A 193 -14.56 -25.36 4.81
N LEU A 194 -15.18 -26.52 5.06
CA LEU A 194 -16.02 -27.20 4.07
C LEU A 194 -17.16 -26.31 3.54
N ARG A 195 -17.74 -25.46 4.40
CA ARG A 195 -18.80 -24.54 3.98
C ARG A 195 -18.25 -23.43 3.10
N GLU A 196 -17.08 -22.89 3.42
CA GLU A 196 -16.46 -21.81 2.63
C GLU A 196 -16.03 -22.29 1.24
N ILE A 197 -15.45 -23.49 1.13
CA ILE A 197 -15.11 -24.05 -0.19
C ILE A 197 -16.35 -24.37 -1.03
N GLN A 198 -17.47 -24.77 -0.41
CA GLN A 198 -18.75 -24.92 -1.11
C GLN A 198 -19.25 -23.58 -1.64
N ILE A 199 -19.22 -22.52 -0.82
CA ILE A 199 -19.59 -21.16 -1.24
C ILE A 199 -18.70 -20.68 -2.39
N ALA A 200 -17.39 -20.93 -2.32
CA ALA A 200 -16.47 -20.61 -3.40
C ALA A 200 -16.82 -21.39 -4.68
N GLY A 201 -17.11 -22.69 -4.57
CA GLY A 201 -17.52 -23.53 -5.70
C GLY A 201 -18.83 -23.07 -6.36
N GLU A 202 -19.82 -22.67 -5.55
CA GLU A 202 -21.07 -22.06 -6.03
C GLU A 202 -20.79 -20.76 -6.79
N ALA A 203 -19.98 -19.85 -6.22
CA ALA A 203 -19.63 -18.58 -6.86
C ALA A 203 -18.87 -18.77 -8.19
N LEU A 204 -17.96 -19.75 -8.25
CA LEU A 204 -17.21 -20.09 -9.47
C LEU A 204 -18.10 -20.67 -10.57
N ASN A 205 -19.14 -21.43 -10.21
CA ASN A 205 -20.10 -21.96 -11.18
C ASN A 205 -21.06 -20.88 -11.73
N SER A 206 -21.18 -19.74 -11.05
CA SER A 206 -22.09 -18.64 -11.41
C SER A 206 -21.38 -17.42 -12.00
N ILE A 207 -20.17 -17.60 -12.57
CA ILE A 207 -19.42 -16.52 -13.19
C ILE A 207 -20.14 -16.00 -14.43
N ASN A 208 -20.32 -14.69 -14.49
CA ASN A 208 -20.72 -13.95 -15.68
C ASN A 208 -19.47 -13.28 -16.27
N ASN A 209 -19.12 -13.60 -17.51
CA ASN A 209 -17.95 -13.03 -18.17
C ASN A 209 -18.31 -12.12 -19.35
N ASP A 210 -17.59 -11.01 -19.44
CA ASP A 210 -17.56 -10.15 -20.62
C ASP A 210 -16.27 -10.47 -21.38
N ARG A 211 -16.43 -11.09 -22.56
CA ARG A 211 -15.30 -11.50 -23.41
C ARG A 211 -14.69 -10.34 -24.20
N GLU A 212 -15.44 -9.27 -24.41
CA GLU A 212 -14.97 -8.10 -25.14
C GLU A 212 -14.01 -7.27 -24.28
N HIS A 213 -14.37 -7.09 -23.01
CA HIS A 213 -13.63 -6.31 -22.02
C HIS A 213 -12.73 -7.15 -21.10
N HIS A 214 -12.76 -8.49 -21.24
CA HIS A 214 -11.95 -9.43 -20.47
C HIS A 214 -12.14 -9.32 -18.95
N PHE A 215 -13.39 -9.27 -18.49
CA PHE A 215 -13.69 -9.27 -17.05
C PHE A 215 -14.73 -10.32 -16.65
N ALA A 216 -14.76 -10.63 -15.35
CA ALA A 216 -15.74 -11.53 -14.76
C ALA A 216 -16.37 -10.96 -13.50
N VAL A 217 -17.66 -11.23 -13.32
CA VAL A 217 -18.44 -10.83 -12.15
C VAL A 217 -19.19 -12.05 -11.59
N THR A 218 -19.21 -12.20 -10.27
CA THR A 218 -20.05 -13.20 -9.60
C THR A 218 -20.51 -12.71 -8.23
N CYS A 219 -21.65 -13.23 -7.76
CA CYS A 219 -22.14 -13.03 -6.40
C CYS A 219 -22.06 -14.35 -5.63
N ALA A 220 -21.25 -14.36 -4.57
CA ALA A 220 -21.20 -15.47 -3.64
C ALA A 220 -22.40 -15.44 -2.68
N ALA A 221 -22.77 -16.60 -2.15
CA ALA A 221 -23.67 -16.68 -1.00
C ALA A 221 -23.08 -15.92 0.21
N LYS A 222 -23.93 -15.56 1.17
CA LYS A 222 -23.52 -14.84 2.39
C LYS A 222 -22.37 -15.57 3.10
N CYS A 223 -21.23 -14.90 3.22
CA CYS A 223 -19.99 -15.46 3.73
C CYS A 223 -19.14 -14.39 4.42
N ASP A 224 -18.02 -14.82 5.02
CA ASP A 224 -16.99 -13.90 5.44
C ASP A 224 -16.38 -13.20 4.20
N PRO A 225 -16.18 -11.86 4.21
CA PRO A 225 -15.64 -11.13 3.06
C PRO A 225 -14.28 -11.64 2.56
N ASN A 226 -13.48 -12.31 3.40
CA ASN A 226 -12.21 -12.90 2.99
C ASN A 226 -12.39 -13.97 1.89
N ILE A 227 -13.54 -14.64 1.85
CA ILE A 227 -13.87 -15.62 0.81
C ILE A 227 -14.00 -14.95 -0.56
N LEU A 228 -14.46 -13.70 -0.63
CA LEU A 228 -14.52 -12.95 -1.89
C LEU A 228 -13.12 -12.73 -2.46
N GLY A 229 -12.11 -12.55 -1.60
CA GLY A 229 -10.71 -12.47 -2.00
C GLY A 229 -10.20 -13.79 -2.59
N TYR A 230 -10.50 -14.91 -1.92
CA TYR A 230 -10.12 -16.25 -2.38
C TYR A 230 -10.74 -16.58 -3.75
N VAL A 231 -12.04 -16.35 -3.92
CA VAL A 231 -12.73 -16.60 -5.20
C VAL A 231 -12.12 -15.75 -6.32
N ASN A 232 -11.86 -14.47 -6.04
CA ASN A 232 -11.19 -13.56 -6.96
C ASN A 232 -9.78 -14.04 -7.37
N ASP A 233 -8.99 -14.50 -6.40
CA ASP A 233 -7.62 -14.97 -6.65
C ASP A 233 -7.62 -16.24 -7.51
N LEU A 234 -8.71 -17.01 -7.57
CA LEU A 234 -8.91 -18.10 -8.53
C LEU A 234 -9.38 -17.59 -9.90
N ILE A 235 -10.38 -16.71 -9.94
CA ILE A 235 -10.94 -16.20 -11.20
C ILE A 235 -9.89 -15.45 -12.03
N ILE A 236 -9.03 -14.67 -11.39
CA ILE A 236 -8.00 -13.86 -12.08
C ILE A 236 -6.89 -14.72 -12.72
N GLN A 237 -6.82 -16.02 -12.41
CA GLN A 237 -5.86 -16.94 -13.05
C GLN A 237 -6.37 -17.48 -14.39
N VAL A 238 -7.62 -17.20 -14.77
CA VAL A 238 -8.16 -17.58 -16.07
C VAL A 238 -7.53 -16.70 -17.15
N ASP A 239 -6.96 -17.34 -18.18
CA ASP A 239 -6.18 -16.72 -19.26
C ASP A 239 -6.88 -15.58 -20.00
N THR A 240 -8.21 -15.58 -20.03
CA THR A 240 -9.05 -14.59 -20.71
C THR A 240 -9.61 -13.51 -19.79
N ILE A 241 -9.28 -13.52 -18.49
CA ILE A 241 -9.81 -12.59 -17.49
C ILE A 241 -8.70 -11.68 -16.96
N ASN A 242 -8.84 -10.38 -17.19
CA ASN A 242 -7.93 -9.33 -16.71
C ASN A 242 -8.41 -8.65 -15.43
N VAL A 243 -9.72 -8.69 -15.18
CA VAL A 243 -10.40 -8.05 -14.04
C VAL A 243 -11.46 -8.99 -13.48
N SER A 244 -11.53 -9.13 -12.16
CA SER A 244 -12.58 -9.89 -11.49
C SER A 244 -13.23 -9.07 -10.38
N VAL A 245 -14.56 -9.18 -10.29
CA VAL A 245 -15.37 -8.56 -9.25
C VAL A 245 -16.23 -9.64 -8.59
N VAL A 246 -16.05 -9.85 -7.29
CA VAL A 246 -16.84 -10.80 -6.51
C VAL A 246 -17.55 -10.04 -5.41
N CYS A 247 -18.85 -10.27 -5.24
CA CYS A 247 -19.62 -9.65 -4.17
C CYS A 247 -20.36 -10.66 -3.30
N CYS A 248 -20.78 -10.24 -2.10
CA CYS A 248 -21.76 -10.96 -1.29
C CYS A 248 -22.58 -10.01 -0.43
N PHE A 249 -23.77 -10.44 -0.06
CA PHE A 249 -24.64 -9.71 0.86
C PHE A 249 -24.18 -9.89 2.30
N VAL A 250 -24.07 -8.78 3.03
CA VAL A 250 -23.77 -8.73 4.46
C VAL A 250 -24.85 -7.94 5.20
N SER A 251 -24.74 -7.83 6.54
CA SER A 251 -25.66 -6.97 7.29
C SER A 251 -25.50 -5.51 6.84
N GLY A 252 -26.59 -4.88 6.41
CA GLY A 252 -26.64 -3.46 6.02
C GLY A 252 -26.13 -3.13 4.61
N GLY A 253 -25.65 -4.10 3.83
CA GLY A 253 -25.06 -3.79 2.54
C GLY A 253 -24.51 -4.97 1.76
N ILE A 254 -23.74 -4.65 0.72
CA ILE A 254 -23.09 -5.60 -0.18
C ILE A 254 -21.60 -5.33 -0.12
N ARG A 255 -20.81 -6.36 0.19
CA ARG A 255 -19.34 -6.29 0.12
C ARG A 255 -18.88 -6.68 -1.27
N ILE A 256 -17.87 -5.97 -1.77
CA ILE A 256 -17.26 -6.21 -3.07
C ILE A 256 -15.77 -6.40 -2.87
N SER A 257 -15.18 -7.33 -3.61
CA SER A 257 -13.74 -7.53 -3.75
C SER A 257 -13.40 -7.48 -5.24
N VAL A 258 -12.37 -6.71 -5.59
CA VAL A 258 -11.93 -6.48 -6.97
C VAL A 258 -10.48 -6.94 -7.11
N ARG A 259 -10.19 -7.61 -8.23
CA ARG A 259 -8.83 -7.90 -8.70
C ARG A 259 -8.60 -7.32 -10.08
N SER A 260 -7.38 -6.87 -10.31
CA SER A 260 -6.87 -6.63 -11.66
C SER A 260 -5.44 -7.11 -11.79
N CYS A 261 -5.13 -7.80 -12.89
CA CYS A 261 -3.78 -8.25 -13.23
C CYS A 261 -3.13 -7.42 -14.35
N ILE A 262 -3.80 -6.37 -14.84
CA ILE A 262 -3.28 -5.48 -15.89
C ILE A 262 -3.06 -4.07 -15.35
N ASN A 263 -2.08 -3.36 -15.91
CA ASN A 263 -1.78 -2.00 -15.47
C ASN A 263 -2.88 -1.00 -15.83
N ASP A 264 -3.61 -1.23 -16.92
CA ASP A 264 -4.60 -0.29 -17.45
C ASP A 264 -5.80 -0.08 -16.52
N ILE A 265 -6.08 -1.06 -15.64
CA ILE A 265 -7.19 -1.02 -14.71
C ILE A 265 -6.65 -1.05 -13.28
N ASN A 266 -6.80 0.06 -12.57
CA ASN A 266 -6.47 0.13 -11.15
C ASN A 266 -7.69 -0.31 -10.33
N ALA A 267 -7.53 -1.39 -9.55
CA ALA A 267 -8.60 -1.97 -8.76
C ALA A 267 -9.22 -0.97 -7.76
N VAL A 268 -8.43 -0.04 -7.20
CA VAL A 268 -8.93 0.99 -6.28
C VAL A 268 -9.82 1.99 -7.02
N GLU A 269 -9.36 2.45 -8.18
CA GLU A 269 -10.13 3.39 -9.02
C GLU A 269 -11.42 2.75 -9.49
N LEU A 270 -11.36 1.50 -9.97
CA LEU A 270 -12.54 0.75 -10.40
C LEU A 270 -13.51 0.54 -9.23
N THR A 271 -13.03 0.18 -8.04
CA THR A 271 -13.90 0.01 -6.86
C THR A 271 -14.56 1.33 -6.46
N ARG A 272 -13.81 2.44 -6.43
CA ARG A 272 -14.36 3.77 -6.18
C ARG A 272 -15.38 4.15 -7.24
N PHE A 273 -15.11 3.87 -8.51
CA PHE A 273 -16.05 4.09 -9.60
C PHE A 273 -17.31 3.26 -9.37
N ILE A 274 -17.23 1.95 -9.17
CA ILE A 274 -18.41 1.08 -8.92
C ILE A 274 -19.27 1.63 -7.77
N THR A 275 -18.64 2.03 -6.67
CA THR A 275 -19.30 2.47 -5.43
C THR A 275 -19.68 3.95 -5.39
N ASP A 276 -19.33 4.72 -6.43
CA ASP A 276 -19.57 6.17 -6.46
C ASP A 276 -21.04 6.51 -6.25
N GLY A 277 -21.31 7.48 -5.37
CA GLY A 277 -22.67 7.86 -4.95
C GLY A 277 -23.41 6.87 -4.04
N ILE A 278 -22.99 5.59 -3.97
CA ILE A 278 -23.74 4.51 -3.28
C ILE A 278 -23.00 3.78 -2.18
N GLY A 279 -21.71 4.06 -1.99
CA GLY A 279 -20.87 3.28 -1.12
C GLY A 279 -19.48 3.87 -0.90
N SER A 280 -18.53 3.00 -0.59
CA SER A 280 -17.12 3.35 -0.41
C SER A 280 -16.20 2.22 -0.87
N GLY A 281 -14.94 2.56 -1.18
CA GLY A 281 -13.95 1.60 -1.65
C GLY A 281 -12.50 2.04 -1.44
N GLY A 282 -11.61 1.06 -1.26
CA GLY A 282 -10.18 1.26 -1.03
C GLY A 282 -9.36 -0.01 -1.27
N GLY A 283 -8.05 0.10 -1.12
CA GLY A 283 -7.11 -1.01 -1.28
C GLY A 283 -5.84 -0.62 -2.03
N HIS A 284 -5.31 -1.56 -2.82
CA HIS A 284 -4.11 -1.42 -3.62
C HIS A 284 -4.40 -1.59 -5.12
N ARG A 285 -3.46 -1.19 -5.97
CA ARG A 285 -3.61 -1.14 -7.44
C ARG A 285 -4.16 -2.44 -8.05
N GLN A 286 -3.78 -3.60 -7.53
CA GLN A 286 -4.22 -4.91 -8.03
C GLN A 286 -5.35 -5.55 -7.22
N LYS A 287 -5.57 -5.12 -5.97
CA LYS A 287 -6.51 -5.74 -5.03
C LYS A 287 -7.25 -4.66 -4.24
N ALA A 288 -8.55 -4.58 -4.40
CA ALA A 288 -9.37 -3.59 -3.70
C ALA A 288 -10.65 -4.20 -3.12
N GLY A 289 -11.23 -3.52 -2.14
CA GLY A 289 -12.47 -3.89 -1.49
C GLY A 289 -13.40 -2.70 -1.36
N GLY A 290 -14.70 -2.97 -1.44
CA GLY A 290 -15.75 -1.95 -1.38
C GLY A 290 -16.97 -2.40 -0.60
N PHE A 291 -17.83 -1.45 -0.30
CA PHE A 291 -19.12 -1.64 0.34
C PHE A 291 -20.17 -0.77 -0.32
N ILE A 292 -21.29 -1.36 -0.72
CA ILE A 292 -22.49 -0.67 -1.21
C ILE A 292 -23.57 -0.74 -0.13
N SER A 293 -24.20 0.39 0.19
CA SER A 293 -25.30 0.45 1.16
C SER A 293 -26.61 -0.03 0.52
N LEU A 294 -27.32 -0.95 1.17
CA LEU A 294 -28.64 -1.40 0.72
C LEU A 294 -29.70 -0.30 0.82
N ASP A 295 -29.52 0.71 1.67
CA ASP A 295 -30.44 1.87 1.73
C ASP A 295 -30.48 2.63 0.40
N LYS A 296 -29.41 2.54 -0.38
CA LYS A 296 -29.29 3.15 -1.71
C LYS A 296 -29.60 2.17 -2.85
N MET A 297 -29.76 0.88 -2.55
CA MET A 297 -30.15 -0.18 -3.48
C MET A 297 -31.11 -1.18 -2.79
N PRO A 298 -32.32 -0.74 -2.41
CA PRO A 298 -33.22 -1.53 -1.54
C PRO A 298 -33.74 -2.81 -2.20
N ASP A 299 -33.84 -2.81 -3.54
CA ASP A 299 -34.32 -3.94 -4.32
C ASP A 299 -33.18 -4.84 -4.84
N ALA A 300 -31.97 -4.69 -4.32
CA ALA A 300 -30.83 -5.49 -4.75
C ALA A 300 -30.94 -6.95 -4.27
N ASP A 301 -30.80 -7.86 -5.22
CA ASP A 301 -30.66 -9.30 -5.05
C ASP A 301 -29.39 -9.78 -5.80
N PRO A 302 -29.00 -11.07 -5.71
CA PRO A 302 -27.80 -11.57 -6.38
C PRO A 302 -27.74 -11.35 -7.90
N ASP A 303 -28.86 -11.39 -8.60
CA ASP A 303 -28.86 -11.26 -10.07
C ASP A 303 -28.78 -9.78 -10.46
N THR A 304 -29.60 -8.94 -9.83
CA THR A 304 -29.62 -7.49 -10.08
C THR A 304 -28.32 -6.80 -9.69
N ILE A 305 -27.63 -7.27 -8.62
CA ILE A 305 -26.31 -6.73 -8.27
C ILE A 305 -25.25 -7.13 -9.28
N VAL A 306 -25.28 -8.37 -9.79
CA VAL A 306 -24.34 -8.81 -10.82
C VAL A 306 -24.54 -7.98 -12.09
N ASP A 307 -25.78 -7.78 -12.54
CA ASP A 307 -26.10 -6.92 -13.67
C ASP A 307 -25.63 -5.49 -13.48
N PHE A 308 -25.83 -4.93 -12.28
CA PHE A 308 -25.34 -3.61 -11.92
C PHE A 308 -23.81 -3.53 -12.00
N LEU A 309 -23.11 -4.51 -11.43
CA LEU A 309 -21.65 -4.56 -11.43
C LEU A 309 -21.09 -4.69 -12.85
N ILE A 310 -21.67 -5.56 -13.68
CA ILE A 310 -21.32 -5.68 -15.10
C ILE A 310 -21.43 -4.31 -15.78
N LYS A 311 -22.59 -3.64 -15.64
CA LYS A 311 -22.79 -2.30 -16.22
C LYS A 311 -21.76 -1.29 -15.73
N ARG A 312 -21.46 -1.25 -14.42
CA ARG A 312 -20.46 -0.31 -13.88
C ARG A 312 -19.04 -0.62 -14.37
N VAL A 313 -18.67 -1.89 -14.49
CA VAL A 313 -17.36 -2.29 -15.02
C VAL A 313 -17.27 -1.94 -16.49
N THR A 314 -18.25 -2.29 -17.32
CA THR A 314 -18.30 -1.90 -18.75
C THR A 314 -18.22 -0.38 -18.92
N MET A 315 -19.02 0.38 -18.17
CA MET A 315 -18.94 1.85 -18.17
C MET A 315 -17.55 2.35 -17.79
N TYR A 316 -16.83 1.68 -16.89
CA TYR A 316 -15.46 2.08 -16.54
C TYR A 316 -14.52 1.91 -17.74
N TYR A 317 -14.58 0.78 -18.45
CA TYR A 317 -13.82 0.58 -19.70
C TYR A 317 -14.16 1.66 -20.74
N GLU A 318 -15.45 1.96 -20.90
CA GLU A 318 -15.93 2.91 -21.90
C GLU A 318 -15.68 4.39 -21.53
N ASN A 319 -15.33 4.71 -20.28
CA ASN A 319 -15.14 6.09 -19.82
C ASN A 319 -13.69 6.58 -19.90
N PHE A 320 -12.72 5.69 -20.11
CA PHE A 320 -11.30 6.04 -20.13
C PHE A 320 -10.66 5.75 -21.48
N ASP A 321 -10.04 6.77 -22.07
CA ASP A 321 -9.11 6.59 -23.19
C ASP A 321 -7.74 6.20 -22.64
N ILE A 322 -7.05 5.29 -23.30
CA ILE A 322 -5.68 4.91 -22.95
C ILE A 322 -4.76 5.42 -24.04
N ILE A 323 -3.81 6.28 -23.67
CA ILE A 323 -2.78 6.81 -24.57
C ILE A 323 -1.44 6.26 -24.11
N ARG A 324 -0.71 5.64 -25.04
CA ARG A 324 0.69 5.26 -24.85
C ARG A 324 1.54 6.22 -25.67
N ALA A 325 2.36 7.04 -25.01
CA ALA A 325 3.16 8.07 -25.68
C ALA A 325 4.11 7.51 -26.75
N GLU A 326 4.57 6.26 -26.58
CA GLU A 326 5.41 5.55 -27.56
C GLU A 326 4.70 5.29 -28.91
N GLU A 327 3.38 5.10 -28.88
CA GLU A 327 2.54 4.80 -30.04
C GLU A 327 1.73 6.04 -30.51
N TYR A 328 1.77 7.11 -29.71
CA TYR A 328 0.97 8.30 -29.96
C TYR A 328 1.52 9.09 -31.14
N THR A 329 0.66 9.33 -32.13
CA THR A 329 0.97 10.22 -33.26
C THR A 329 0.16 11.50 -33.11
N VAL A 330 0.85 12.63 -33.13
CA VAL A 330 0.19 13.94 -33.10
C VAL A 330 -0.64 14.09 -34.37
N ASP A 331 -1.90 14.47 -34.18
CA ASP A 331 -2.78 14.94 -35.25
C ASP A 331 -2.88 16.47 -35.15
N PRO A 332 -2.17 17.23 -36.02
CA PRO A 332 -2.19 18.68 -35.98
C PRO A 332 -3.56 19.29 -36.26
N ASP A 333 -4.47 18.56 -36.92
CA ASP A 333 -5.80 19.08 -37.27
C ASP A 333 -6.78 19.02 -36.08
N SER A 334 -6.54 18.13 -35.11
CA SER A 334 -7.32 18.02 -33.88
C SER A 334 -6.72 18.78 -32.68
N MET A 335 -5.57 19.44 -32.87
CA MET A 335 -4.86 20.17 -31.81
C MET A 335 -4.62 21.63 -32.17
N LYS A 336 -4.60 22.49 -31.15
CA LYS A 336 -4.22 23.90 -31.29
C LYS A 336 -2.78 24.11 -30.87
N ILE A 337 -2.15 25.15 -31.40
CA ILE A 337 -0.79 25.52 -31.03
C ILE A 337 -0.83 26.50 -29.86
N PHE A 338 -0.05 26.22 -28.82
CA PHE A 338 0.14 27.12 -27.70
C PHE A 338 1.61 27.43 -27.51
N VAL A 339 1.90 28.60 -26.97
CA VAL A 339 3.24 29.00 -26.53
C VAL A 339 3.31 29.03 -25.02
N LYS A 340 4.38 28.43 -24.47
CA LYS A 340 4.67 28.49 -23.04
C LYS A 340 5.00 29.93 -22.64
N LYS A 341 4.23 30.48 -21.70
CA LYS A 341 4.51 31.76 -21.06
C LYS A 341 5.80 31.63 -20.23
N PRO A 342 6.60 32.70 -20.07
CA PRO A 342 7.64 32.74 -19.06
C PRO A 342 7.05 32.39 -17.69
N GLN A 343 7.69 31.46 -16.99
CA GLN A 343 7.26 30.98 -15.67
C GLN A 343 8.40 31.18 -14.69
N ILE A 344 8.09 31.73 -13.52
CA ILE A 344 9.05 31.77 -12.41
C ILE A 344 9.04 30.39 -11.76
N MET A 345 10.21 29.80 -11.59
CA MET A 345 10.43 28.47 -11.03
C MET A 345 11.50 28.52 -9.96
N GLY A 346 11.47 27.56 -9.03
CA GLY A 346 12.52 27.34 -8.06
C GLY A 346 13.54 26.33 -8.58
N PHE A 347 14.83 26.55 -8.28
CA PHE A 347 15.88 25.58 -8.57
C PHE A 347 16.89 25.46 -7.43
N VAL A 348 17.51 24.28 -7.30
CA VAL A 348 18.63 24.02 -6.40
C VAL A 348 19.55 22.98 -7.03
N THR A 349 20.87 23.20 -6.97
CA THR A 349 21.84 22.22 -7.51
C THR A 349 21.91 21.00 -6.58
N SER A 350 21.96 19.81 -7.15
CA SER A 350 21.86 18.56 -6.37
C SER A 350 23.04 18.40 -5.39
N GLU A 351 24.25 18.78 -5.81
CA GLU A 351 25.47 18.77 -4.99
C GLU A 351 25.41 19.68 -3.76
N SER A 352 24.65 20.78 -3.81
CA SER A 352 24.55 21.73 -2.69
C SER A 352 23.76 21.18 -1.50
N ILE A 353 23.00 20.11 -1.69
CA ILE A 353 22.11 19.56 -0.66
C ILE A 353 22.87 18.69 0.33
N PHE A 354 23.57 17.65 -0.13
CA PHE A 354 24.33 16.73 0.73
C PHE A 354 25.79 16.54 0.30
N GLY A 355 26.24 17.18 -0.77
CA GLY A 355 27.57 17.06 -1.34
C GLY A 355 27.60 16.19 -2.60
N TYR A 356 28.66 16.37 -3.39
CA TYR A 356 28.93 15.60 -4.61
C TYR A 356 29.06 14.09 -4.30
N GLY A 357 28.46 13.26 -5.16
CA GLY A 357 28.50 11.80 -5.11
C GLY A 357 27.53 11.14 -4.11
N VAL A 358 26.90 11.91 -3.22
CA VAL A 358 25.98 11.39 -2.19
C VAL A 358 24.62 11.06 -2.79
N SER A 359 24.11 9.86 -2.50
CA SER A 359 22.79 9.42 -2.92
C SER A 359 21.74 9.77 -1.86
N PHE A 360 20.63 10.36 -2.28
CA PHE A 360 19.52 10.73 -1.42
C PHE A 360 18.19 10.64 -2.19
N ARG A 361 17.08 10.79 -1.47
CA ARG A 361 15.74 10.84 -2.06
C ARG A 361 15.18 12.25 -1.91
N VAL A 362 14.56 12.78 -2.95
CA VAL A 362 13.75 13.98 -2.86
C VAL A 362 12.28 13.56 -2.81
N ARG A 363 11.55 14.05 -1.82
CA ARG A 363 10.11 13.86 -1.67
C ARG A 363 9.39 15.16 -1.99
N SER A 364 8.41 15.08 -2.89
CA SER A 364 7.56 16.18 -3.34
C SER A 364 6.08 15.82 -3.22
N VAL A 365 5.20 16.76 -3.59
CA VAL A 365 3.73 16.53 -3.59
C VAL A 365 3.33 15.36 -4.49
N GLU A 366 3.97 15.23 -5.66
CA GLU A 366 3.55 14.28 -6.69
C GLU A 366 4.34 12.97 -6.66
N ALA A 367 5.62 13.00 -6.27
CA ALA A 367 6.48 11.83 -6.33
C ALA A 367 7.72 11.90 -5.40
N ASP A 368 8.24 10.71 -5.11
CA ASP A 368 9.58 10.45 -4.57
C ASP A 368 10.53 10.08 -5.72
N PHE A 369 11.70 10.70 -5.79
CA PHE A 369 12.74 10.31 -6.76
C PHE A 369 14.14 10.25 -6.13
N LYS A 370 14.97 9.33 -6.63
CA LYS A 370 16.36 9.17 -6.19
C LYS A 370 17.25 10.16 -6.94
N VAL A 371 18.14 10.80 -6.21
CA VAL A 371 19.10 11.78 -6.72
C VAL A 371 20.49 11.39 -6.22
N ARG A 372 21.49 11.56 -7.08
CA ARG A 372 22.90 11.53 -6.68
C ARG A 372 23.45 12.94 -6.88
N GLY A 373 24.06 13.52 -5.85
CA GLY A 373 24.62 14.86 -5.95
C GLY A 373 25.71 14.93 -7.03
N SER A 374 25.58 15.87 -7.96
CA SER A 374 26.51 16.11 -9.04
C SER A 374 26.39 17.55 -9.56
N ASP A 375 27.35 17.95 -10.39
CA ASP A 375 27.43 19.26 -11.04
C ASP A 375 26.51 19.35 -12.28
N ASP A 376 26.04 18.22 -12.80
CA ASP A 376 25.18 18.13 -13.97
C ASP A 376 23.68 18.03 -13.65
N LEU A 377 23.28 17.92 -12.39
CA LEU A 377 21.88 17.69 -11.98
C LEU A 377 21.32 18.82 -11.12
N ILE A 378 20.18 19.35 -11.55
CA ILE A 378 19.43 20.41 -10.88
C ILE A 378 18.04 19.88 -10.51
N ILE A 379 17.58 20.21 -9.30
CA ILE A 379 16.21 19.95 -8.85
C ILE A 379 15.39 21.21 -9.05
N MET A 380 14.34 21.09 -9.85
CA MET A 380 13.38 22.15 -10.16
C MET A 380 12.13 22.00 -9.30
N THR A 381 11.46 23.11 -9.00
CA THR A 381 10.12 23.09 -8.40
C THR A 381 9.25 24.24 -8.89
N ASP A 382 7.93 24.04 -8.88
CA ASP A 382 6.94 25.11 -9.06
C ASP A 382 6.44 25.65 -7.71
N SER A 383 5.57 26.67 -7.75
CA SER A 383 5.01 27.27 -6.53
C SER A 383 4.08 26.33 -5.76
N ARG A 384 3.68 25.18 -6.33
CA ARG A 384 2.81 24.17 -5.72
C ARG A 384 3.60 23.00 -5.12
N GLY A 385 4.93 23.03 -5.16
CA GLY A 385 5.78 22.04 -4.50
C GLY A 385 5.95 20.73 -5.27
N SER A 386 5.56 20.69 -6.55
CA SER A 386 5.92 19.58 -7.45
C SER A 386 7.39 19.73 -7.84
N ALA A 387 8.19 18.66 -7.70
CA ALA A 387 9.62 18.72 -7.97
C ALA A 387 10.04 17.69 -9.03
N TYR A 388 11.02 18.05 -9.85
CA TYR A 388 11.58 17.17 -10.89
C TYR A 388 13.06 17.48 -11.16
N LEU A 389 13.74 16.59 -11.88
CA LEU A 389 15.15 16.73 -12.23
C LEU A 389 15.33 17.29 -13.65
N ILE A 390 16.37 18.11 -13.83
CA ILE A 390 16.84 18.59 -15.12
C ILE A 390 18.37 18.58 -15.16
N ASP A 391 18.93 18.32 -16.35
CA ASP A 391 20.37 18.46 -16.57
C ASP A 391 20.77 19.94 -16.64
N SER A 392 21.99 20.27 -16.20
CA SER A 392 22.50 21.64 -16.18
C SER A 392 22.52 22.28 -17.58
N ALA A 393 22.89 21.55 -18.63
CA ALA A 393 22.93 22.09 -20.00
C ALA A 393 21.53 22.45 -20.51
N LYS A 394 20.53 21.61 -20.23
CA LYS A 394 19.13 21.90 -20.53
C LYS A 394 18.60 23.04 -19.67
N PHE A 395 19.02 23.15 -18.40
CA PHE A 395 18.67 24.29 -17.56
C PHE A 395 19.19 25.60 -18.15
N ASP A 396 20.47 25.69 -18.49
CA ASP A 396 21.11 26.90 -19.01
C ASP A 396 20.50 27.36 -20.35
N SER A 397 20.10 26.40 -21.19
CA SER A 397 19.46 26.70 -22.47
C SER A 397 17.99 27.10 -22.37
N THR A 398 17.29 26.75 -21.28
CA THR A 398 15.83 26.94 -21.16
C THR A 398 15.39 27.88 -20.04
N TYR A 399 16.26 28.18 -19.08
CA TYR A 399 16.01 29.05 -17.95
C TYR A 399 17.06 30.16 -17.85
N GLU A 400 16.68 31.22 -17.14
CA GLU A 400 17.56 32.31 -16.77
C GLU A 400 17.45 32.53 -15.26
N VAL A 401 18.58 32.49 -14.56
CA VAL A 401 18.61 32.70 -13.10
C VAL A 401 18.18 34.13 -12.80
N THR A 402 17.30 34.30 -11.81
CA THR A 402 16.84 35.61 -11.37
C THR A 402 17.17 35.83 -9.90
N GLU A 403 17.25 37.09 -9.48
CA GLU A 403 17.51 37.39 -8.07
C GLU A 403 16.32 37.02 -7.19
N GLY A 404 16.59 36.36 -6.07
CA GLY A 404 15.60 36.05 -5.04
C GLY A 404 15.55 34.58 -4.63
N VAL A 405 14.79 34.34 -3.56
CA VAL A 405 14.46 33.00 -3.08
C VAL A 405 13.09 32.64 -3.61
N PHE A 406 12.95 31.44 -4.15
CA PHE A 406 11.68 30.95 -4.66
C PHE A 406 10.81 30.44 -3.51
N ASP A 407 9.60 30.99 -3.42
CA ASP A 407 8.63 30.66 -2.39
C ASP A 407 7.69 29.56 -2.87
N VAL A 408 7.73 28.41 -2.20
CA VAL A 408 6.84 27.28 -2.46
C VAL A 408 5.59 27.46 -1.60
N ARG A 409 4.47 27.78 -2.23
CA ARG A 409 3.16 28.03 -1.61
C ARG A 409 2.29 26.79 -1.67
N ALA A 410 2.77 25.74 -1.02
CA ALA A 410 2.11 24.44 -0.98
C ALA A 410 1.98 23.95 0.46
N ASP A 411 0.98 23.11 0.71
CA ASP A 411 0.81 22.44 2.00
C ASP A 411 1.99 21.49 2.32
N TYR A 412 2.73 21.08 1.29
CA TYR A 412 3.89 20.22 1.42
C TYR A 412 5.11 20.80 0.68
N HIS A 413 6.16 21.08 1.43
CA HIS A 413 7.40 21.65 0.89
C HIS A 413 8.42 20.55 0.55
N PRO A 414 9.01 20.53 -0.67
CA PRO A 414 9.97 19.52 -1.05
C PRO A 414 11.16 19.40 -0.08
N HIS A 415 11.51 18.18 0.30
CA HIS A 415 12.66 17.92 1.17
C HIS A 415 13.47 16.70 0.73
N ALA A 416 14.74 16.71 1.09
CA ALA A 416 15.68 15.65 0.79
C ALA A 416 15.92 14.76 2.02
N ILE A 417 15.84 13.46 1.82
CA ILE A 417 16.01 12.41 2.83
C ILE A 417 17.26 11.61 2.46
N CYS A 418 18.21 11.53 3.38
CA CYS A 418 19.41 10.69 3.25
C CYS A 418 19.43 9.74 4.45
N PHE A 419 19.80 8.48 4.23
CA PHE A 419 19.62 7.40 5.22
C PHE A 419 20.38 7.65 6.53
N ASP A 420 21.52 8.33 6.46
CA ASP A 420 22.44 8.58 7.57
C ASP A 420 22.43 10.04 8.06
N ARG A 421 21.49 10.88 7.59
CA ARG A 421 21.46 12.32 7.89
C ARG A 421 20.06 12.86 8.12
N GLU A 422 19.98 13.91 8.92
CA GLU A 422 18.73 14.66 9.12
C GLU A 422 18.12 15.13 7.79
N PRO A 423 16.79 14.96 7.60
CA PRO A 423 16.10 15.46 6.42
C PRO A 423 16.30 16.96 6.23
N ARG A 424 16.59 17.39 5.00
CA ARG A 424 16.81 18.81 4.67
C ARG A 424 15.65 19.36 3.86
N LYS A 425 14.96 20.37 4.40
CA LYS A 425 14.01 21.19 3.63
C LYS A 425 14.75 21.90 2.51
N LEU A 426 14.31 21.73 1.25
CA LEU A 426 15.00 22.33 0.12
C LEU A 426 14.77 23.84 0.06
N LYS A 427 15.85 24.60 -0.13
CA LYS A 427 15.79 26.05 -0.36
C LYS A 427 16.07 26.29 -1.83
N PHE A 428 15.12 26.92 -2.50
CA PHE A 428 15.18 27.12 -3.94
C PHE A 428 15.53 28.57 -4.26
N SER A 429 16.45 28.76 -5.20
CA SER A 429 16.71 30.05 -5.83
C SER A 429 15.70 30.28 -6.97
N CYS A 430 15.43 31.53 -7.31
CA CYS A 430 14.54 31.86 -8.41
C CYS A 430 15.22 31.71 -9.77
N CYS A 431 14.48 31.18 -10.74
CA CYS A 431 14.80 31.26 -12.16
C CYS A 431 13.53 31.54 -12.96
N MET A 432 13.67 32.06 -14.16
CA MET A 432 12.58 32.28 -15.09
C MET A 432 12.77 31.41 -16.32
N SER A 433 11.76 30.63 -16.71
CA SER A 433 11.81 29.94 -17.99
C SER A 433 11.81 30.97 -19.11
N ARG A 434 12.66 30.76 -20.11
CA ARG A 434 12.76 31.65 -21.29
C ARG A 434 11.46 31.70 -22.11
N GLY A 435 10.47 30.85 -21.78
CA GLY A 435 9.20 30.75 -22.48
C GLY A 435 9.40 30.32 -23.94
N GLY A 436 8.40 30.54 -24.79
CA GLY A 436 8.55 30.42 -26.24
C GLY A 436 8.50 28.99 -26.78
N ALA A 437 8.68 27.97 -25.93
CA ALA A 437 8.43 26.59 -26.30
C ALA A 437 6.99 26.43 -26.80
N LYS A 438 6.86 25.92 -28.02
CA LYS A 438 5.55 25.68 -28.63
C LYS A 438 5.12 24.24 -28.40
N VAL A 439 3.83 24.07 -28.13
CA VAL A 439 3.21 22.78 -27.89
C VAL A 439 1.94 22.65 -28.73
N TYR A 440 1.63 21.44 -29.15
CA TYR A 440 0.28 21.09 -29.55
C TYR A 440 -0.51 20.74 -28.29
N ALA A 441 -1.74 21.23 -28.17
CA ALA A 441 -2.61 20.80 -27.10
C ALA A 441 -4.06 20.70 -27.57
N ARG A 442 -4.78 19.70 -27.02
CA ARG A 442 -6.23 19.64 -27.07
C ARG A 442 -6.80 19.42 -25.69
N ARG A 443 -8.02 19.91 -25.53
CA ARG A 443 -8.83 19.62 -24.35
C ARG A 443 -9.31 18.17 -24.40
N LEU A 444 -9.24 17.47 -23.28
CA LEU A 444 -9.74 16.12 -23.12
C LEU A 444 -11.27 16.13 -23.08
N GLU A 445 -11.89 15.33 -23.94
CA GLU A 445 -13.34 15.15 -24.01
C GLU A 445 -13.82 13.93 -23.21
N ARG A 446 -12.89 13.03 -22.89
CA ARG A 446 -13.09 11.80 -22.12
C ARG A 446 -11.98 11.71 -21.07
N ASN A 447 -12.22 10.99 -19.98
CA ASN A 447 -11.15 10.74 -19.03
C ASN A 447 -10.04 9.97 -19.74
N THR A 448 -8.78 10.24 -19.43
CA THR A 448 -7.65 9.69 -20.17
C THR A 448 -6.60 9.17 -19.22
N LYS A 449 -6.05 8.00 -19.51
CA LYS A 449 -4.86 7.44 -18.86
C LYS A 449 -3.70 7.54 -19.82
N LEU A 450 -2.68 8.29 -19.45
CA LEU A 450 -1.50 8.49 -20.27
C LEU A 450 -0.30 7.76 -19.68
N TYR A 451 0.22 6.80 -20.42
CA TYR A 451 1.54 6.22 -20.19
C TYR A 451 2.58 7.07 -20.92
N THR A 452 3.51 7.64 -20.17
CA THR A 452 4.54 8.52 -20.74
C THR A 452 5.75 7.69 -21.20
N ILE A 453 6.60 8.27 -22.03
CA ILE A 453 7.88 7.62 -22.40
C ILE A 453 8.85 7.48 -21.22
N TRP A 454 8.61 8.22 -20.13
CA TRP A 454 9.44 8.23 -18.93
C TRP A 454 8.98 7.18 -17.90
N ASP A 455 7.71 6.80 -17.95
CA ASP A 455 7.12 5.76 -17.13
C ASP A 455 6.06 4.99 -17.94
N SER A 456 6.49 3.86 -18.51
CA SER A 456 5.61 2.97 -19.27
C SER A 456 4.81 2.00 -18.39
N LYS A 457 5.07 1.99 -17.08
CA LYS A 457 4.41 1.07 -16.12
C LYS A 457 3.27 1.74 -15.38
N ASN A 458 3.40 3.02 -15.04
CA ASN A 458 2.35 3.82 -14.43
C ASN A 458 1.78 4.83 -15.42
N TYR A 459 0.56 5.28 -15.15
CA TYR A 459 -0.11 6.28 -15.97
C TYR A 459 -0.43 7.53 -15.15
N ILE A 460 -0.52 8.65 -15.87
CA ILE A 460 -1.09 9.90 -15.40
C ILE A 460 -2.58 9.91 -15.79
N SER A 461 -3.45 10.20 -14.83
CA SER A 461 -4.89 10.35 -15.08
C SER A 461 -5.22 11.80 -15.43
N GLY A 462 -5.92 12.00 -16.55
CA GLY A 462 -6.56 13.25 -16.92
C GLY A 462 -8.07 13.12 -16.87
N MET A 463 -8.73 14.16 -16.37
CA MET A 463 -10.18 14.25 -16.34
C MET A 463 -10.71 15.01 -17.54
N ILE A 464 -12.00 14.86 -17.83
CA ILE A 464 -12.69 15.68 -18.83
C ILE A 464 -12.42 17.17 -18.56
N GLY A 465 -11.91 17.83 -19.58
CA GLY A 465 -11.60 19.25 -19.55
C GLY A 465 -10.15 19.60 -19.29
N ASP A 466 -9.33 18.67 -18.82
CA ASP A 466 -7.87 18.81 -18.76
C ASP A 466 -7.27 18.83 -20.17
N TYR A 467 -5.96 19.03 -20.31
CA TYR A 467 -5.30 19.13 -21.60
C TYR A 467 -4.29 18.02 -21.82
N LEU A 468 -4.38 17.37 -22.97
CA LEU A 468 -3.29 16.56 -23.52
C LEU A 468 -2.34 17.51 -24.25
N VAL A 469 -1.06 17.49 -23.89
CA VAL A 469 -0.05 18.38 -24.42
C VAL A 469 1.09 17.58 -25.02
N VAL A 470 1.53 18.00 -26.21
CA VAL A 470 2.65 17.39 -26.93
C VAL A 470 3.63 18.48 -27.33
N ARG A 471 4.91 18.25 -27.04
CA ARG A 471 5.95 19.20 -27.45
C ARG A 471 6.17 19.17 -28.96
N MET A 472 6.33 20.35 -29.56
CA MET A 472 6.60 20.45 -31.00
C MET A 472 8.03 20.02 -31.37
N ASP A 473 8.99 20.17 -30.46
CA ASP A 473 10.40 19.81 -30.65
C ASP A 473 10.72 18.34 -30.32
N ASP A 474 9.89 17.70 -29.50
CA ASP A 474 9.94 16.26 -29.24
C ASP A 474 8.51 15.71 -29.11
N GLN A 475 7.95 15.18 -30.21
CA GLN A 475 6.57 14.72 -30.23
C GLN A 475 6.30 13.47 -29.38
N ARG A 476 7.36 12.84 -28.85
CA ARG A 476 7.22 11.73 -27.90
C ARG A 476 7.01 12.21 -26.47
N ASP A 477 7.32 13.47 -26.18
CA ASP A 477 7.06 14.10 -24.88
C ASP A 477 5.59 14.55 -24.80
N VAL A 478 4.75 13.56 -24.47
CA VAL A 478 3.31 13.70 -24.26
C VAL A 478 3.03 13.69 -22.76
N TYR A 479 2.25 14.65 -22.28
CA TYR A 479 1.82 14.73 -20.89
C TYR A 479 0.40 15.30 -20.76
N ILE A 480 -0.22 15.10 -19.61
CA ILE A 480 -1.50 15.69 -19.25
C ILE A 480 -1.28 16.80 -18.23
N ILE A 481 -2.03 17.88 -18.36
CA ILE A 481 -2.00 19.02 -17.45
C ILE A 481 -3.43 19.45 -17.10
N ASP A 482 -3.64 19.77 -15.82
CA ASP A 482 -4.92 20.22 -15.31
C ASP A 482 -5.38 21.52 -16.00
N LYS A 483 -6.68 21.63 -16.25
CA LYS A 483 -7.26 22.76 -17.01
C LYS A 483 -6.95 24.15 -16.43
N GLU A 484 -6.81 24.24 -15.11
CA GLU A 484 -6.56 25.51 -14.41
C GLU A 484 -5.11 25.95 -14.68
N ARG A 485 -4.16 25.03 -14.47
CA ARG A 485 -2.74 25.23 -14.72
C ARG A 485 -2.41 25.43 -16.19
N PHE A 486 -3.15 24.77 -17.10
CA PHE A 486 -2.89 24.91 -18.53
C PHE A 486 -2.92 26.37 -18.97
N HIS A 487 -3.93 27.13 -18.55
CA HIS A 487 -4.06 28.54 -18.93
C HIS A 487 -3.10 29.48 -18.19
N GLU A 488 -2.57 29.07 -17.04
CA GLU A 488 -1.49 29.80 -16.35
C GLU A 488 -0.15 29.68 -17.11
N ILE A 489 0.12 28.49 -17.66
CA ILE A 489 1.38 28.16 -18.30
C ILE A 489 1.38 28.48 -19.81
N TYR A 490 0.25 28.33 -20.48
CA TYR A 490 0.17 28.41 -21.94
C TYR A 490 -0.71 29.58 -22.42
N LYS A 491 -0.33 30.13 -23.57
CA LYS A 491 -1.13 31.09 -24.34
C LYS A 491 -1.36 30.53 -25.74
N GLU A 492 -2.59 30.52 -26.21
CA GLU A 492 -2.92 30.12 -27.59
C GLU A 492 -2.21 31.05 -28.58
N LEU A 493 -1.61 30.48 -29.63
CA LEU A 493 -0.87 31.22 -30.68
C LEU A 493 -1.77 31.67 -31.82
#